data_AF-A0A1S8CVT9-F1
#
_entry.id   AF-A0A1S8CVT9-F1
#
_cell.length_a   1.000
_cell.length_b   1.000
_cell.length_c   1.000
_cell.angle_alpha   90.00
_cell.angle_beta   90.00
_cell.angle_gamma   90.00
#
_symmetry.space_group_name_H-M   'P 1'
#
loop_
_entity.id
_entity.type
_entity.pdbx_description
1 polymer ?
#
loop_
_entity_poly.entity_id
_entity_poly.type
_entity_poly.pdbx_seq_one_letter_code
_entity_poly.pdbx_strand_id
1 'polypeptide(L)'
;MESRFTFICPYLLHAMPKKLTQQIRESKSHHMAMTPQWLTNEFAKYRDKSGIFDHLTPEEKPTLHEIRALGEYRVMQRYGKDYAKALAGHATEAMFEHYVGRHKPDEPVKISYR
;
A
#
# COMPACT_ATOMS: atom_id res chain seq x y z
N MET A 1 0.14 -3.25 -34.40
CA MET A 1 0.04 -4.41 -33.48
C MET A 1 -0.93 -4.01 -32.38
N GLU A 2 -2.23 -4.07 -32.67
CA GLU A 2 -3.25 -3.75 -31.66
C GLU A 2 -3.07 -4.72 -30.50
N SER A 3 -2.80 -4.18 -29.31
CA SER A 3 -2.58 -5.02 -28.15
C SER A 3 -3.85 -5.82 -27.92
N ARG A 4 -3.70 -7.13 -27.77
CA ARG A 4 -4.78 -8.07 -27.41
C ARG A 4 -5.38 -7.82 -26.01
N PHE A 5 -5.26 -6.60 -25.48
CA PHE A 5 -6.02 -6.11 -24.34
C PHE A 5 -7.41 -5.73 -24.83
N THR A 6 -8.13 -6.76 -25.29
CA THR A 6 -9.57 -6.74 -25.41
C THR A 6 -10.16 -6.17 -24.12
N PHE A 7 -11.19 -5.32 -24.27
CA PHE A 7 -12.05 -4.72 -23.24
C PHE A 7 -12.70 -5.76 -22.29
N ILE A 8 -11.92 -6.63 -21.64
CA ILE A 8 -12.42 -7.75 -20.85
C ILE A 8 -12.79 -7.30 -19.43
N CYS A 9 -12.16 -6.24 -18.93
CA CYS A 9 -12.43 -5.71 -17.59
C CYS A 9 -12.33 -4.18 -17.60
N PRO A 10 -13.33 -3.45 -17.06
CA PRO A 10 -13.31 -1.99 -17.03
C PRO A 10 -12.40 -1.39 -15.94
N TYR A 11 -11.81 -2.23 -15.08
CA TYR A 11 -10.98 -1.78 -13.95
C TYR A 11 -9.49 -1.82 -14.30
N LEU A 12 -8.76 -0.74 -13.98
CA LEU A 12 -7.30 -0.66 -14.16
C LEU A 12 -6.55 -1.80 -13.47
N LEU A 13 -6.96 -2.13 -12.25
CA LEU A 13 -6.42 -3.26 -11.49
C LEU A 13 -7.38 -4.45 -11.63
N HIS A 14 -6.94 -5.44 -12.40
CA HIS A 14 -7.71 -6.64 -12.63
C HIS A 14 -6.83 -7.90 -12.60
N ALA A 15 -7.38 -9.00 -12.11
CA ALA A 15 -6.72 -10.29 -12.08
C ALA A 15 -7.71 -11.40 -12.41
N MET A 16 -7.29 -12.35 -13.26
CA MET A 16 -8.13 -13.51 -13.55
C MET A 16 -8.24 -14.41 -12.33
N PRO A 17 -9.47 -14.72 -11.86
CA PRO A 17 -9.64 -15.58 -10.71
C PRO A 17 -9.27 -17.02 -11.09
N LYS A 18 -8.62 -17.73 -10.17
CA LYS A 18 -8.25 -19.16 -10.36
C LYS A 18 -9.48 -20.06 -10.53
N LYS A 19 -10.60 -19.68 -9.91
CA LYS A 19 -11.90 -20.34 -10.01
C LYS A 19 -12.98 -19.28 -10.09
N LEU A 20 -13.96 -19.46 -10.97
CA LEU A 20 -15.04 -18.50 -11.17
C LEU A 20 -16.37 -19.09 -10.67
N THR A 21 -16.64 -18.92 -9.37
CA THR A 21 -17.88 -19.36 -8.72
C THR A 21 -18.98 -18.30 -8.87
N GLN A 22 -20.24 -18.70 -8.67
CA GLN A 22 -21.37 -17.77 -8.64
C GLN A 22 -21.18 -16.68 -7.58
N GLN A 23 -20.79 -17.07 -6.36
CA GLN A 23 -20.48 -16.15 -5.27
C GLN A 23 -19.44 -15.09 -5.65
N ILE A 24 -18.39 -15.43 -6.40
CA ILE A 24 -17.38 -14.45 -6.86
C ILE A 24 -17.99 -13.45 -7.84
N ARG A 25 -18.85 -13.90 -8.76
CA ARG A 25 -19.52 -13.03 -9.72
C ARG A 25 -20.47 -12.06 -9.03
N GLU A 26 -21.16 -12.50 -7.98
CA GLU A 26 -22.10 -11.69 -7.21
C GLU A 26 -21.42 -10.74 -6.23
N SER A 27 -20.27 -11.15 -5.66
CA SER A 27 -19.53 -10.35 -4.65
C SER A 27 -18.74 -9.16 -5.23
N LYS A 28 -18.63 -9.05 -6.56
CA LYS A 28 -17.79 -8.05 -7.24
C LYS A 28 -18.55 -7.43 -8.41
N SER A 29 -18.37 -6.13 -8.62
CA SER A 29 -18.91 -5.41 -9.78
C SER A 29 -18.42 -5.98 -11.11
N HIS A 30 -17.20 -6.54 -11.14
CA HIS A 30 -16.70 -7.34 -12.25
C HIS A 30 -15.88 -8.51 -11.71
N HIS A 31 -16.04 -9.70 -12.28
CA HIS A 31 -15.40 -10.92 -11.78
C HIS A 31 -13.86 -10.88 -11.75
N MET A 32 -13.25 -10.07 -12.62
CA MET A 32 -11.81 -9.82 -12.62
C MET A 32 -11.37 -8.61 -11.76
N ALA A 33 -12.31 -7.84 -11.22
CA ALA A 33 -11.96 -6.69 -10.39
C ALA A 33 -11.19 -7.16 -9.15
N MET A 34 -10.06 -6.52 -8.89
CA MET A 34 -9.32 -6.72 -7.65
C MET A 34 -10.05 -5.95 -6.54
N THR A 35 -10.32 -6.61 -5.42
CA THR A 35 -10.91 -5.96 -4.25
C THR A 35 -9.80 -5.52 -3.30
N PRO A 36 -10.04 -4.51 -2.44
CA PRO A 36 -9.06 -4.09 -1.43
C PRO A 36 -8.58 -5.26 -0.57
N GLN A 37 -9.50 -6.11 -0.11
CA GLN A 37 -9.17 -7.29 0.68
C GLN A 37 -8.27 -8.28 -0.08
N TRP A 38 -8.55 -8.52 -1.36
CA TRP A 38 -7.74 -9.41 -2.18
C TRP A 38 -6.31 -8.88 -2.30
N LEU A 39 -6.15 -7.57 -2.50
CA LEU A 39 -4.84 -6.93 -2.64
C LEU A 39 -4.04 -6.98 -1.34
N THR A 40 -4.69 -6.72 -0.19
CA THR A 40 -4.08 -6.88 1.14
C THR A 40 -3.61 -8.32 1.38
N ASN A 41 -4.44 -9.31 1.04
CA ASN A 41 -4.10 -10.73 1.23
C ASN A 41 -2.94 -11.18 0.34
N GLU A 42 -2.94 -10.78 -0.93
CA GLU A 42 -1.85 -11.11 -1.85
C GLU A 42 -0.54 -10.42 -1.45
N PHE A 43 -0.60 -9.17 -0.98
CA PHE A 43 0.57 -8.52 -0.41
C PHE A 43 1.14 -9.29 0.79
N ALA A 44 0.30 -9.61 1.78
CA ALA A 44 0.71 -10.35 2.98
C ALA A 44 1.36 -11.71 2.62
N LYS A 45 0.76 -12.43 1.67
CA LYS A 45 1.30 -13.70 1.15
C LYS A 45 2.70 -13.54 0.56
N TYR A 46 2.97 -12.50 -0.24
CA TYR A 46 4.31 -12.31 -0.82
C TYR A 46 5.31 -11.70 0.18
N ARG A 47 4.85 -10.86 1.11
CA ARG A 47 5.64 -10.42 2.27
C ARG A 47 6.14 -11.61 3.06
N ASP A 48 5.25 -12.53 3.43
CA ASP A 48 5.63 -13.71 4.25
C ASP A 48 6.55 -14.66 3.46
N LYS A 49 6.35 -14.80 2.15
CA LYS A 49 7.28 -15.56 1.28
C LYS A 49 8.68 -14.96 1.17
N SER A 50 8.85 -13.67 1.47
CA SER A 50 10.17 -13.02 1.39
C SER A 50 11.09 -13.43 2.55
N GLY A 51 10.54 -13.89 3.67
CA GLY A 51 11.29 -14.20 4.90
C GLY A 51 11.88 -12.98 5.63
N ILE A 52 11.72 -11.76 5.09
CA ILE A 52 12.35 -10.54 5.63
C ILE A 52 11.82 -10.21 7.04
N PHE A 53 10.55 -10.53 7.32
CA PHE A 53 9.84 -10.12 8.54
C PHE A 53 9.51 -11.30 9.47
N ASP A 54 10.21 -12.42 9.37
CA ASP A 54 9.90 -13.63 10.15
C ASP A 54 10.14 -13.47 11.66
N HIS A 55 10.95 -12.47 12.03
CA HIS A 55 11.24 -12.11 13.42
C HIS A 55 10.15 -11.24 14.08
N LEU A 56 9.15 -10.78 13.31
CA LEU A 56 8.07 -9.93 13.80
C LEU A 56 6.79 -10.73 14.08
N THR A 57 6.04 -10.30 15.09
CA THR A 57 4.69 -10.79 15.35
C THR A 57 3.73 -10.43 14.20
N PRO A 58 2.62 -11.16 14.02
CA PRO A 58 1.66 -10.87 12.96
C PRO A 58 1.17 -9.41 12.91
N GLU A 59 1.00 -8.79 14.07
CA GLU A 59 0.52 -7.42 14.25
C GLU A 59 1.58 -6.36 13.87
N GLU A 60 2.86 -6.71 13.97
CA GLU A 60 3.98 -5.82 13.64
C GLU A 60 4.38 -5.89 12.15
N LYS A 61 3.98 -6.95 11.45
CA LYS A 61 4.35 -7.12 10.05
C LYS A 61 3.69 -6.04 9.19
N PRO A 62 4.46 -5.38 8.29
CA PRO A 62 3.91 -4.33 7.44
C PRO A 62 2.79 -4.88 6.56
N THR A 63 1.79 -4.06 6.27
CA THR A 63 0.68 -4.37 5.37
C THR A 63 0.80 -3.56 4.08
N LEU A 64 -0.21 -3.66 3.21
CA LEU A 64 -0.26 -2.87 1.99
C LEU A 64 -0.28 -1.36 2.28
N HIS A 65 -0.86 -0.92 3.40
CA HIS A 65 -0.94 0.51 3.76
C HIS A 65 0.44 1.15 3.96
N GLU A 66 1.42 0.38 4.43
CA GLU A 66 2.78 0.84 4.67
C GLU A 66 3.50 1.19 3.37
N ILE A 67 3.11 0.60 2.23
CA ILE A 67 3.64 1.01 0.91
C ILE A 67 3.22 2.44 0.58
N ARG A 68 1.98 2.82 0.93
CA ARG A 68 1.51 4.19 0.74
C ARG A 68 2.30 5.17 1.60
N ALA A 69 2.48 4.86 2.89
CA ALA A 69 3.30 5.67 3.80
C ALA A 69 4.73 5.86 3.29
N LEU A 70 5.35 4.76 2.82
CA LEU A 70 6.68 4.79 2.22
C LEU A 70 6.71 5.65 0.94
N GLY A 71 5.71 5.52 0.08
CA GLY A 71 5.57 6.31 -1.14
C GLY A 71 5.47 7.80 -0.86
N GLU A 72 4.60 8.19 0.07
CA GLU A 72 4.44 9.59 0.53
C GLU A 72 5.75 10.14 1.08
N TYR A 73 6.46 9.37 1.91
CA TYR A 73 7.79 9.75 2.41
C TYR A 73 8.79 9.98 1.27
N ARG A 74 8.88 9.07 0.29
CA ARG A 74 9.81 9.19 -0.84
C ARG A 74 9.48 10.39 -1.73
N VAL A 75 8.20 10.66 -1.97
CA VAL A 75 7.74 11.83 -2.74
C VAL A 75 8.09 13.11 -1.97
N MET A 76 7.87 13.15 -0.66
CA MET A 76 8.24 14.29 0.18
C MET A 76 9.73 14.58 0.09
N GLN A 77 10.59 13.56 0.24
CA GLN A 77 12.04 13.74 0.19
C GLN A 77 12.52 14.33 -1.15
N ARG A 78 11.80 14.05 -2.26
CA ARG A 78 12.19 14.48 -3.60
C ARG A 78 11.53 15.78 -4.07
N TYR A 79 10.29 16.02 -3.66
CA TYR A 79 9.44 17.09 -4.21
C TYR A 79 8.87 18.04 -3.14
N GLY A 80 9.17 17.79 -1.86
CA GLY A 80 8.73 18.61 -0.73
C GLY A 80 7.41 18.19 -0.10
N LYS A 81 7.15 18.71 1.10
CA LYS A 81 5.99 18.39 1.96
C LYS A 81 4.65 18.72 1.28
N ASP A 82 4.54 19.91 0.70
CA ASP A 82 3.27 20.39 0.14
C ASP A 82 2.81 19.54 -1.04
N TYR A 83 3.74 19.16 -1.92
CA TYR A 83 3.44 18.29 -3.05
C TYR A 83 3.01 16.89 -2.59
N ALA A 84 3.73 16.30 -1.64
CA ALA A 84 3.40 14.99 -1.10
C ALA A 84 2.04 14.99 -0.39
N LYS A 85 1.72 16.03 0.39
CA LYS A 85 0.43 16.20 1.08
C LYS A 85 -0.74 16.35 0.11
N ALA A 86 -0.56 17.14 -0.95
CA ALA A 86 -1.55 17.30 -2.01
C ALA A 86 -1.81 15.97 -2.75
N LEU A 87 -0.75 15.23 -3.09
CA LEU A 87 -0.85 13.92 -3.74
C LEU A 87 -1.55 12.88 -2.86
N ALA A 88 -1.27 12.90 -1.55
CA ALA A 88 -1.90 12.00 -0.57
C ALA A 88 -3.38 12.35 -0.30
N GLY A 89 -3.84 13.54 -0.70
CA GLY A 89 -5.18 14.04 -0.39
C GLY A 89 -5.40 14.33 1.10
N HIS A 90 -4.33 14.64 1.84
CA HIS A 90 -4.43 14.88 3.28
C HIS A 90 -4.82 16.34 3.56
N ALA A 91 -6.00 16.54 4.14
CA ALA A 91 -6.53 17.86 4.47
C ALA A 91 -5.76 18.55 5.62
N THR A 92 -5.14 17.80 6.53
CA THR A 92 -4.48 18.32 7.74
C THR A 92 -3.00 17.93 7.83
N GLU A 93 -2.21 18.78 8.49
CA GLU A 93 -0.78 18.56 8.76
C GLU A 93 -0.54 17.28 9.58
N ALA A 94 -1.36 17.07 10.61
CA ALA A 94 -1.24 15.97 11.56
C ALA A 94 -1.39 14.60 10.89
N MET A 95 -2.27 14.47 9.90
CA MET A 95 -2.44 13.21 9.16
C MET A 95 -1.20 12.93 8.32
N PHE A 96 -0.65 13.93 7.62
CA PHE A 96 0.60 13.77 6.88
C PHE A 96 1.79 13.38 7.78
N GLU A 97 1.91 14.00 8.95
CA GLU A 97 2.99 13.69 9.90
C GLU A 97 2.88 12.28 10.49
N HIS A 98 1.67 11.76 10.70
CA HIS A 98 1.47 10.38 11.14
C HIS A 98 1.98 9.34 10.11
N TYR A 99 1.86 9.61 8.81
CA TYR A 99 2.32 8.70 7.75
C TYR A 99 3.81 8.83 7.48
N VAL A 100 4.34 10.05 7.43
CA VAL A 100 5.76 10.31 7.13
C VAL A 100 6.66 10.12 8.34
N GLY A 101 6.18 10.45 9.54
CA GLY A 101 6.95 10.43 10.78
C GLY A 101 7.48 9.03 11.12
N ARG A 102 6.73 7.98 10.80
CA ARG A 102 7.14 6.57 11.02
C ARG A 102 8.33 6.13 10.16
N HIS A 103 8.72 6.90 9.15
CA HIS A 103 9.82 6.59 8.24
C HIS A 103 11.03 7.54 8.38
N LYS A 104 10.98 8.48 9.34
CA LYS A 104 12.16 9.27 9.70
C LYS A 104 13.08 8.42 10.59
N PRO A 105 14.40 8.38 10.33
CA PRO A 105 15.35 7.79 11.27
C PRO A 105 15.28 8.55 12.60
N ASP A 106 15.36 7.84 13.72
CA ASP A 106 15.52 8.49 15.02
C ASP A 106 16.85 9.25 15.04
N GLU A 107 16.78 10.58 15.17
CA GLU A 107 17.98 11.39 15.35
C GLU A 107 18.50 11.20 16.78
N PRO A 108 19.80 10.94 16.98
CA PRO A 108 20.34 10.76 18.32
C PRO A 108 20.16 12.05 19.14
N VAL A 109 19.38 11.96 20.21
CA VAL A 109 19.17 13.06 21.16
C VAL A 109 20.42 13.17 22.03
N LYS A 110 21.12 14.31 21.95
CA LYS A 110 22.20 14.63 22.90
C LYS A 110 21.60 14.89 24.28
N ILE A 111 21.68 13.90 25.15
CA ILE A 111 21.33 14.07 26.57
C ILE A 111 22.59 14.58 27.29
N SER A 112 22.62 15.86 27.65
CA SER A 112 23.63 16.37 28.57
C SER A 112 23.17 16.09 30.00
N TYR A 113 23.88 15.23 30.72
CA TYR A 113 23.74 15.15 32.17
C TYR A 113 24.32 16.44 32.78
N ARG A 114 23.53 17.09 33.63
CA ARG A 114 23.97 18.18 34.50
C ARG A 114 23.81 17.73 35.93
#